data_AF-A0A0Q6T1J3-F1
#
_entry.id   AF-A0A0Q6T1J3-F1
#
_cell.length_a   1.000
_cell.length_b   1.000
_cell.length_c   1.000
_cell.angle_alpha   90.00
_cell.angle_beta   90.00
_cell.angle_gamma   90.00
#
_symmetry.space_group_name_H-M   'P 1'
#
loop_
_entity.id
_entity.type
_entity.pdbx_description
1 polymer ?
#
loop_
_entity_poly.entity_id
_entity_poly.type
_entity_poly.pdbx_seq_one_letter_code
_entity_poly.pdbx_strand_id
1 'polypeptide(L)'
;MFTVLLTALMATAETPPTEPTADALQSDLQTAYPCQDIDGRKVWKGGLAYYIESYIYDGQSSQTAADIATDAVLPGDNSPETMKEFEQACVTMAPAQATNEN
;
A
#
# COMPACT_ATOMS: atom_id res chain seq x y z
N MET A 1 44.50 22.50 32.34
CA MET A 1 43.61 22.98 31.26
C MET A 1 42.96 21.75 30.65
N PHE A 2 41.66 21.55 30.86
CA PHE A 2 40.93 20.39 30.34
C PHE A 2 39.73 20.94 29.57
N THR A 3 39.81 20.86 28.24
CA THR A 3 38.75 21.34 27.35
C THR A 3 37.78 20.19 27.12
N VAL A 4 36.55 20.31 27.60
CA VAL A 4 35.48 19.35 27.32
C VAL A 4 34.81 19.76 26.01
N LEU A 5 34.95 18.95 24.96
CA LEU A 5 34.14 19.05 23.74
C LEU A 5 32.76 18.45 24.03
N LEU A 6 31.71 19.28 23.99
CA LEU A 6 30.33 18.81 23.86
C LEU A 6 30.02 18.60 22.38
N THR A 7 29.97 17.34 21.93
CA THR A 7 29.34 16.97 20.66
C THR A 7 27.83 16.94 20.86
N ALA A 8 27.12 17.89 20.25
CA ALA A 8 25.67 17.88 20.18
C ALA A 8 25.22 16.74 19.24
N LEU A 9 24.62 15.69 19.80
CA LEU A 9 23.86 14.73 19.01
C LEU A 9 22.59 15.44 18.53
N MET A 10 22.52 15.72 17.22
CA MET A 10 21.24 16.01 16.58
C MET A 10 20.44 14.71 16.52
N ALA A 11 19.59 14.48 17.52
CA ALA A 11 18.53 13.51 17.42
C ALA A 11 17.57 14.00 16.32
N THR A 12 17.64 13.40 15.13
CA THR A 12 16.55 13.49 14.17
C THR A 12 15.36 12.81 14.83
N ALA A 13 14.42 13.60 15.33
CA ALA A 13 13.12 13.08 15.71
C ALA A 13 12.48 12.53 14.44
N GLU A 14 12.60 11.23 14.22
CA GLU A 14 11.83 10.51 13.21
C GLU A 14 10.38 10.62 13.65
N THR A 15 9.64 11.56 13.07
CA THR A 15 8.19 11.60 13.20
C THR A 15 7.69 10.23 12.77
N PRO A 16 6.99 9.46 13.63
CA PRO A 16 6.47 8.17 13.21
C PRO A 16 5.59 8.40 11.97
N PRO A 17 5.71 7.54 10.94
CA PRO A 17 4.88 7.68 9.75
C PRO A 17 3.43 7.71 10.21
N THR A 18 2.74 8.82 9.93
CA THR A 18 1.34 8.96 10.29
C THR A 18 0.57 7.98 9.41
N GLU A 19 -0.08 7.00 10.03
CA GLU A 19 -0.97 6.09 9.33
C GLU A 19 -2.01 6.90 8.53
N PRO A 20 -2.25 6.54 7.25
CA PRO A 20 -3.21 7.27 6.44
C PRO A 20 -4.62 7.11 7.00
N THR A 21 -5.35 8.22 7.05
CA THR A 21 -6.75 8.23 7.46
C THR A 21 -7.63 7.43 6.49
N ALA A 22 -8.79 6.94 6.96
CA ALA A 22 -9.76 6.24 6.12
C ALA A 22 -10.18 7.04 4.88
N ASP A 23 -10.42 8.35 5.02
CA ASP A 23 -10.79 9.22 3.89
C ASP A 23 -9.67 9.30 2.83
N ALA A 24 -8.41 9.34 3.28
CA ALA A 24 -7.26 9.34 2.39
C ALA A 24 -7.14 8.02 1.61
N LEU A 25 -7.31 6.88 2.29
CA LEU A 25 -7.33 5.55 1.65
C LEU A 25 -8.50 5.41 0.69
N GLN A 26 -9.68 5.91 1.04
CA GLN A 26 -10.86 5.89 0.18
C GLN A 26 -10.64 6.73 -1.09
N SER A 27 -10.01 7.90 -0.97
CA SER A 27 -9.65 8.74 -2.11
C SER A 27 -8.58 8.08 -2.99
N ASP A 28 -7.60 7.42 -2.38
CA ASP A 28 -6.51 6.75 -3.09
C ASP A 28 -7.05 5.55 -3.91
N LEU A 29 -7.92 4.71 -3.30
CA LEU A 29 -8.60 3.60 -3.97
C LEU A 29 -9.41 4.05 -5.20
N GLN A 30 -10.06 5.22 -5.16
CA GLN A 30 -10.82 5.75 -6.30
C GLN A 30 -9.95 6.04 -7.53
N THR A 31 -8.65 6.25 -7.33
CA THR A 31 -7.68 6.50 -8.40
C THR A 31 -6.74 5.32 -8.66
N ALA A 32 -6.88 4.24 -7.90
CA ALA A 32 -6.05 3.05 -8.01
C ALA A 32 -6.29 2.32 -9.34
N TYR A 33 -5.23 1.74 -9.88
CA TYR A 33 -5.30 0.99 -11.14
C TYR A 33 -5.28 -0.52 -10.86
N PRO A 34 -5.96 -1.34 -11.70
CA PRO A 34 -6.01 -2.78 -11.51
C PRO A 34 -4.65 -3.43 -11.76
N CYS A 35 -4.36 -4.46 -10.97
CA CYS A 35 -3.20 -5.33 -11.09
C CYS A 35 -3.64 -6.76 -11.44
N GLN A 36 -2.69 -7.69 -11.54
CA GLN A 36 -3.00 -9.10 -11.62
C GLN A 36 -3.64 -9.59 -10.32
N ASP A 37 -4.63 -10.48 -10.42
CA ASP A 37 -5.28 -11.10 -9.27
C ASP A 37 -4.29 -11.90 -8.42
N ILE A 38 -4.44 -11.86 -7.10
CA ILE A 38 -3.70 -12.68 -6.13
C ILE A 38 -4.69 -13.67 -5.52
N ASP A 39 -4.39 -14.97 -5.64
CA ASP A 39 -5.25 -16.06 -5.14
C ASP A 39 -6.71 -15.96 -5.62
N GLY A 40 -6.92 -15.47 -6.85
CA GLY A 40 -8.25 -15.29 -7.44
C GLY A 40 -9.03 -14.08 -6.90
N ARG A 41 -8.38 -13.19 -6.14
CA ARG A 41 -8.93 -11.94 -5.63
C ARG A 41 -8.40 -10.77 -6.43
N LYS A 42 -9.27 -9.84 -6.76
CA LYS A 42 -8.88 -8.63 -7.50
C LYS A 42 -7.94 -7.77 -6.68
N VAL A 43 -6.95 -7.17 -7.36
CA VAL A 43 -5.94 -6.31 -6.73
C VAL A 43 -5.86 -4.98 -7.46
N TRP A 44 -5.63 -3.91 -6.71
CA TRP A 44 -5.40 -2.58 -7.23
C TRP A 44 -4.20 -1.92 -6.55
N LYS A 45 -3.52 -1.03 -7.27
CA LYS A 45 -2.43 -0.20 -6.75
C LYS A 45 -2.82 1.26 -6.74
N GLY A 46 -2.88 1.84 -5.54
CA GLY A 46 -2.93 3.28 -5.34
C GLY A 46 -1.55 3.87 -5.10
N GLY A 47 -1.51 5.16 -4.75
CA GLY A 47 -0.31 5.86 -4.34
C GLY A 47 0.04 5.66 -2.86
N LEU A 48 -0.93 5.33 -2.00
CA LEU A 48 -0.73 5.16 -0.56
C LEU A 48 -0.68 3.68 -0.14
N ALA A 49 -1.49 2.84 -0.76
CA ALA A 49 -1.58 1.42 -0.43
C ALA A 49 -1.83 0.54 -1.66
N TYR A 50 -1.68 -0.76 -1.46
CA TYR A 50 -2.31 -1.75 -2.32
C TYR A 50 -3.69 -2.06 -1.78
N TYR A 51 -4.59 -2.50 -2.65
CA TYR A 51 -5.95 -2.86 -2.30
C TYR A 51 -6.25 -4.25 -2.82
N ILE A 52 -6.95 -5.06 -2.02
CA ILE A 52 -7.35 -6.40 -2.41
C ILE A 52 -8.82 -6.63 -2.10
N GLU A 53 -9.48 -7.35 -3.00
CA GLU A 53 -10.85 -7.81 -2.81
C GLU A 53 -10.91 -8.69 -1.55
N SER A 54 -11.82 -8.34 -0.66
CA SER A 54 -12.09 -9.07 0.57
C SER A 54 -13.58 -9.38 0.66
N TYR A 55 -13.93 -10.25 1.60
CA TYR A 55 -15.32 -10.66 1.83
C TYR A 55 -15.72 -10.28 3.24
N ILE A 56 -16.92 -9.74 3.40
CA ILE A 56 -17.44 -9.30 4.71
C ILE A 56 -17.60 -10.49 5.67
N TYR A 57 -17.81 -11.68 5.13
CA TYR A 57 -17.96 -12.92 5.90
C TYR A 57 -16.84 -13.91 5.58
N ASP A 58 -16.16 -14.37 6.63
CA ASP A 58 -15.06 -15.34 6.51
C ASP A 58 -15.52 -16.63 5.81
N GLY A 59 -14.74 -17.09 4.83
CA GLY A 59 -14.92 -18.38 4.17
C GLY A 59 -15.98 -18.44 3.07
N GLN A 60 -16.51 -17.30 2.61
CA GLN A 60 -17.43 -17.24 1.48
C GLN A 60 -16.75 -16.72 0.22
N SER A 61 -16.87 -17.43 -0.91
CA SER A 61 -16.78 -16.79 -2.23
C SER A 61 -18.07 -16.03 -2.47
N SER A 62 -18.01 -14.71 -2.67
CA SER A 62 -19.21 -13.85 -2.73
C SER A 62 -20.34 -14.44 -3.58
N GLN A 63 -21.55 -14.49 -3.03
CA GLN A 63 -22.77 -14.84 -3.78
C GLN A 63 -23.44 -13.59 -4.35
N THR A 64 -23.14 -12.40 -3.80
CA THR A 64 -23.66 -11.12 -4.27
C THR A 64 -22.60 -10.00 -4.16
N ALA A 65 -22.74 -8.95 -4.97
CA ALA A 65 -21.86 -7.78 -4.93
C ALA A 65 -21.92 -7.00 -3.60
N ALA A 66 -22.94 -7.24 -2.77
CA ALA A 66 -23.06 -6.64 -1.44
C ALA A 66 -22.13 -7.27 -0.40
N ASP A 67 -21.57 -8.45 -0.69
CA ASP A 67 -20.69 -9.20 0.22
C ASP A 67 -19.19 -8.93 -0.05
N ILE A 68 -18.89 -8.07 -1.03
CA ILE A 68 -17.53 -7.73 -1.45
C ILE A 68 -17.10 -6.46 -0.72
N ALA A 69 -15.96 -6.53 -0.06
CA ALA A 69 -15.26 -5.42 0.56
C ALA A 69 -13.88 -5.23 -0.10
N THR A 70 -13.14 -4.23 0.37
CA THR A 70 -11.79 -3.96 -0.11
C THR A 70 -10.91 -3.62 1.08
N ASP A 71 -9.84 -4.39 1.24
CA ASP A 71 -8.88 -4.18 2.32
C ASP A 71 -7.69 -3.37 1.80
N ALA A 72 -7.23 -2.42 2.60
CA ALA A 72 -5.99 -1.70 2.35
C ALA A 72 -4.81 -2.48 2.91
N VAL A 73 -3.80 -2.70 2.06
CA VAL A 73 -2.55 -3.39 2.39
C VAL A 73 -1.44 -2.35 2.39
N LEU A 74 -1.13 -1.87 3.59
CA LEU A 74 -0.13 -0.83 3.83
C LEU A 74 1.26 -1.45 3.99
N PRO A 75 2.31 -0.91 3.33
CA PRO A 75 3.67 -1.41 3.45
C PRO A 75 4.21 -1.42 4.89
N GLY A 76 3.75 -0.48 5.73
CA GLY A 76 4.17 -0.40 7.13
C GLY A 76 3.56 -1.48 8.04
N ASP A 77 2.43 -2.06 7.62
CA ASP A 77 1.63 -2.98 8.44
C ASP A 77 1.82 -4.45 8.03
N ASN A 78 2.56 -4.69 6.94
CA ASN A 78 2.71 -5.99 6.31
C ASN A 78 4.18 -6.36 6.16
N SER A 79 4.47 -7.66 6.11
CA SER A 79 5.85 -8.11 5.94
C SER A 79 6.38 -7.77 4.53
N PRO A 80 7.71 -7.63 4.35
CA PRO A 80 8.31 -7.46 3.03
C PRO A 80 7.95 -8.59 2.07
N GLU A 81 7.81 -9.82 2.56
CA GLU A 81 7.40 -10.97 1.75
C GLU A 81 5.98 -10.80 1.21
N THR A 82 5.02 -10.38 2.05
CA THR A 82 3.66 -10.06 1.60
C THR A 82 3.70 -8.92 0.58
N MET A 83 4.42 -7.84 0.85
CA MET A 83 4.49 -6.70 -0.06
C MET A 83 5.07 -7.06 -1.43
N LYS A 84 6.02 -7.99 -1.48
CA LYS A 84 6.61 -8.48 -2.73
C LYS A 84 5.58 -9.15 -3.64
N GLU A 85 4.60 -9.87 -3.10
CA GLU A 85 3.53 -10.48 -3.89
C GLU A 85 2.67 -9.41 -4.57
N PHE A 86 2.31 -8.35 -3.83
CA PHE A 86 1.58 -7.20 -4.35
C PHE A 86 2.36 -6.39 -5.38
N GLU A 87 3.65 -6.19 -5.15
CA GLU A 87 4.55 -5.57 -6.13
C GLU A 87 4.57 -6.36 -7.44
N GLN A 88 4.78 -7.68 -7.36
CA GLN A 88 4.82 -8.56 -8.52
C GLN A 88 3.50 -8.55 -9.31
N ALA A 89 2.36 -8.56 -8.62
CA ALA A 89 1.05 -8.48 -9.23
C ALA A 89 0.85 -7.20 -10.06
N CYS A 90 1.51 -6.10 -9.68
CA CYS A 90 1.33 -4.79 -10.31
C CYS A 90 2.44 -4.39 -11.30
N VAL A 91 3.53 -5.15 -11.39
CA VAL A 91 4.61 -4.91 -12.37
C VAL A 91 4.16 -5.19 -13.81
N THR A 92 3.21 -6.10 -14.00
CA THR A 92 2.72 -6.51 -15.34
C THR A 92 1.67 -5.57 -15.93
N MET A 93 1.13 -4.65 -15.14
CA MET A 93 -0.01 -3.78 -15.51
C MET A 93 0.20 -2.30 -15.20
N ALA A 94 1.38 -1.90 -14.70
CA ALA A 94 1.68 -0.48 -14.56
C ALA A 94 1.48 0.18 -15.94
N PRO A 95 0.64 1.23 -16.07
CA PRO A 95 0.54 1.95 -17.32
C PRO A 95 1.96 2.34 -17.69
N ALA A 96 2.43 1.89 -18.85
CA ALA A 96 3.73 2.26 -19.38
C ALA A 96 3.86 3.75 -19.15
N GLN A 97 4.76 4.14 -18.23
CA GLN A 97 5.09 5.54 -17.98
C GLN A 97 5.24 6.16 -19.36
N ALA A 98 4.36 7.12 -19.68
CA ALA A 98 4.32 7.73 -21.00
C ALA A 98 5.75 8.09 -21.41
N THR A 99 6.31 7.32 -22.33
CA THR A 99 7.62 7.58 -22.92
C THR A 99 7.45 8.83 -23.78
N ASN A 100 7.52 10.00 -23.14
CA ASN A 100 7.83 11.24 -23.82
C ASN A 100 9.34 11.24 -24.06
N GLU A 101 9.77 10.46 -25.04
CA GLU A 101 11.04 10.70 -25.73
C GLU A 101 10.76 11.78 -26.78
N ASN A 102 11.29 12.98 -26.54
CA ASN A 102 11.44 14.02 -27.54
C ASN A 102 12.87 14.54 -27.52
#